data_AF-B0YIS9-F1
#
_entry.id   AF-B0YIS9-F1
#
_cell.length_a   1.000
_cell.length_b   1.000
_cell.length_c   1.000
_cell.angle_alpha   90.00
_cell.angle_beta   90.00
_cell.angle_gamma   90.00
#
_symmetry.space_group_name_H-M   'P 1'
#
loop_
_entity.id
_entity.type
_entity.pdbx_description
1 polymer ?
#
loop_
_entity_poly.entity_id
_entity_poly.type
_entity_poly.pdbx_seq_one_letter_code
_entity_poly.pdbx_strand_id
1 'polypeptide(L)'
;GGACSGNTMSFLNAEEPTVCDLIADFGIKVLWHPSLGLELGDSLQAMLWDCVLGKIPLDILVFEGTVVNAPNGTGEWNRFAHR
;
A
#
# COMPACT_ATOMS: atom_id res chain seq x y z
N GLY A 1 5.02 -4.65 5.51
CA GLY A 1 5.69 -5.93 5.22
C GLY A 1 7.16 -5.83 5.56
N GLY A 2 7.80 -6.97 5.78
CA GLY A 2 9.26 -7.07 5.76
C GLY A 2 9.75 -6.95 4.32
N ALA A 3 9.96 -5.73 3.86
CA ALA A 3 10.28 -5.39 2.47
C ALA A 3 11.51 -4.49 2.37
N CYS A 4 12.16 -4.50 1.21
CA CYS A 4 13.29 -3.63 0.88
C CYS A 4 12.93 -2.52 -0.12
N SER A 5 11.64 -2.39 -0.47
CA SER A 5 11.13 -1.47 -1.51
C SER A 5 11.59 -1.78 -2.94
N GLY A 6 12.23 -2.94 -3.17
CA GLY A 6 12.70 -3.35 -4.49
C GLY A 6 11.55 -3.56 -5.50
N ASN A 7 10.42 -4.10 -5.05
CA ASN A 7 9.26 -4.28 -5.92
C ASN A 7 8.62 -2.93 -6.25
N THR A 8 8.50 -2.04 -5.27
CA THR A 8 8.08 -0.65 -5.49
C THR A 8 8.97 0.04 -6.53
N MET A 9 10.30 -0.03 -6.38
CA MET A 9 11.23 0.59 -7.33
C MET A 9 11.12 -0.02 -8.73
N SER A 10 10.94 -1.33 -8.84
CA SER A 10 10.72 -1.99 -10.12
C SER A 10 9.42 -1.54 -10.77
N PHE A 11 8.34 -1.38 -9.99
CA PHE A 11 7.06 -0.90 -10.48
C PHE A 11 7.17 0.54 -10.99
N LEU A 12 7.82 1.43 -10.24
CA LEU A 12 8.02 2.84 -10.62
C LEU A 12 8.90 3.03 -11.85
N ASN A 13 9.80 2.09 -12.16
CA ASN A 13 10.67 2.12 -13.33
C ASN A 13 10.10 1.37 -14.55
N ALA A 14 8.85 0.91 -14.51
CA ALA A 14 8.23 0.28 -15.68
C ALA A 14 8.10 1.27 -16.84
N GLU A 15 8.49 0.85 -18.05
CA GLU A 15 8.47 1.71 -19.25
C GLU A 15 7.21 1.50 -20.11
N GLU A 16 6.63 0.29 -20.14
CA GLU A 16 5.45 -0.02 -20.95
C GLU A 16 4.51 -1.01 -20.24
N PRO A 17 3.34 -0.58 -19.72
CA PRO A 17 2.97 0.81 -19.46
C PRO A 17 3.76 1.41 -18.29
N THR A 18 3.97 2.73 -18.30
CA THR A 18 4.48 3.42 -17.11
C THR A 18 3.42 3.47 -16.00
N VAL A 19 3.83 3.77 -14.76
CA VAL A 19 2.89 3.98 -13.65
C VAL A 19 1.94 5.15 -13.93
N CYS A 20 2.42 6.18 -14.62
CA CYS A 20 1.58 7.31 -15.03
C CYS A 20 0.52 6.87 -16.03
N ASP A 21 0.87 6.06 -17.02
CA ASP A 21 -0.09 5.55 -18.02
C ASP A 21 -1.15 4.68 -17.35
N LEU A 22 -0.74 3.81 -16.40
CA LEU A 22 -1.67 3.01 -15.61
C LEU A 22 -2.71 3.86 -14.87
N ILE A 23 -2.30 5.00 -14.31
CA ILE A 23 -3.19 5.90 -13.56
C ILE A 23 -4.06 6.74 -14.51
N ALA A 24 -3.46 7.31 -15.56
CA ALA A 24 -4.13 8.26 -16.45
C ALA A 24 -5.00 7.58 -17.52
N ASP A 25 -4.50 6.51 -18.13
CA ASP A 25 -5.09 5.91 -19.34
C ASP A 25 -5.86 4.62 -19.05
N PHE A 26 -5.41 3.84 -18.06
CA PHE A 26 -6.08 2.59 -17.67
C PHE A 26 -7.10 2.76 -16.52
N GLY A 27 -7.29 3.99 -16.04
CA GLY A 27 -8.32 4.32 -15.04
C GLY A 27 -8.04 3.75 -13.64
N ILE A 28 -6.79 3.40 -13.33
CA ILE A 28 -6.42 2.89 -12.00
C ILE A 28 -6.35 4.04 -11.01
N LYS A 29 -7.26 4.04 -10.03
CA LYS A 29 -7.21 4.97 -8.91
C LYS A 29 -6.36 4.38 -7.77
N VAL A 30 -5.15 4.88 -7.61
CA VAL A 30 -4.32 4.55 -6.45
C VAL A 30 -4.88 5.25 -5.21
N LEU A 31 -5.47 4.48 -4.29
CA LEU A 31 -5.99 5.02 -3.03
C LEU A 31 -4.86 5.47 -2.10
N TRP A 32 -3.81 4.66 -1.97
CA TRP A 32 -2.63 4.98 -1.17
C TRP A 32 -1.45 4.07 -1.52
N HIS A 33 -0.23 4.61 -1.40
CA HIS A 33 1.02 3.86 -1.51
C HIS A 33 2.06 4.49 -0.56
N PRO A 34 2.88 3.72 0.18
CA PRO A 34 3.82 4.28 1.16
C PRO A 34 4.75 5.38 0.63
N SER A 35 5.16 5.27 -0.63
CA SER A 35 6.06 6.23 -1.29
C SER A 35 5.37 7.35 -2.08
N LEU A 36 4.04 7.29 -2.28
CA LEU A 36 3.30 8.24 -3.13
C LEU A 36 2.09 8.89 -2.42
N GLY A 37 1.66 8.34 -1.29
CA GLY A 37 0.46 8.77 -0.59
C GLY A 37 0.65 10.10 0.12
N LEU A 38 -0.35 10.98 -0.01
CA LEU A 38 -0.42 12.26 0.70
C LEU A 38 -0.98 12.10 2.12
N GLU A 39 -1.86 11.12 2.32
CA GLU A 39 -2.49 10.85 3.61
C GLU A 39 -1.50 10.20 4.58
N LEU A 40 -1.43 10.74 5.80
CA LEU A 40 -0.48 10.36 6.83
C LEU A 40 -1.17 10.27 8.19
N GLY A 41 -0.66 9.40 9.08
CA GLY A 41 -1.16 9.30 10.45
C GLY A 41 -2.64 8.92 10.53
N ASP A 42 -3.45 9.80 11.12
CA ASP A 42 -4.87 9.54 11.39
C ASP A 42 -5.74 9.57 10.13
N SER A 43 -5.40 10.40 9.13
CA SER A 43 -6.18 10.46 7.89
C SER A 43 -6.01 9.20 7.04
N LEU A 44 -4.79 8.64 7.03
CA LEU A 44 -4.52 7.32 6.46
C LEU A 44 -5.32 6.22 7.16
N GLN A 45 -5.33 6.22 8.50
CA GLN A 45 -6.12 5.26 9.28
C GLN A 45 -7.62 5.34 8.96
N ALA A 46 -8.17 6.54 8.87
CA ALA A 46 -9.57 6.74 8.53
C ALA A 46 -9.89 6.17 7.14
N MET A 47 -9.04 6.46 6.13
CA MET A 47 -9.21 5.94 4.78
C MET A 47 -9.14 4.40 4.74
N LEU A 48 -8.20 3.79 5.46
CA LEU A 48 -8.08 2.33 5.56
C LEU A 48 -9.34 1.71 6.19
N TRP A 49 -9.87 2.31 7.25
CA TRP A 49 -11.12 1.86 7.86
C TRP A 49 -12.32 2.03 6.94
N ASP A 50 -12.40 3.11 6.19
CA ASP A 50 -13.46 3.33 5.21
C ASP A 50 -13.42 2.28 4.08
N CYS A 51 -12.23 1.79 3.71
CA CYS A 51 -12.10 0.64 2.80
C CYS A 51 -12.62 -0.66 3.45
N VAL A 52 -12.21 -0.95 4.69
CA VAL A 52 -12.66 -2.15 5.42
C VAL A 52 -14.17 -2.17 5.64
N LEU A 53 -14.76 -1.00 5.89
CA LEU A 53 -16.20 -0.82 6.08
C LEU A 53 -16.98 -0.76 4.75
N GLY A 54 -16.30 -0.83 3.60
CA GLY A 54 -16.90 -0.80 2.27
C GLY A 54 -17.45 0.57 1.86
N LYS A 55 -17.11 1.66 2.55
CA LYS A 55 -17.47 3.02 2.14
C LYS A 55 -16.65 3.48 0.94
N ILE A 56 -15.38 3.06 0.89
CA ILE A 56 -14.51 3.22 -0.27
C ILE A 56 -14.31 1.83 -0.87
N PRO A 57 -14.67 1.59 -2.14
CA PRO A 57 -14.42 0.30 -2.78
C PRO A 57 -12.91 0.06 -2.93
N LEU A 58 -12.47 -1.15 -2.59
CA LEU A 58 -11.10 -1.61 -2.77
C LEU A 58 -11.11 -2.85 -3.67
N ASP A 59 -10.74 -2.66 -4.93
CA ASP A 59 -10.74 -3.75 -5.92
C ASP A 59 -9.45 -4.59 -5.85
N ILE A 60 -8.31 -3.95 -5.56
CA ILE A 60 -6.99 -4.58 -5.56
C ILE A 60 -6.22 -4.15 -4.31
N LEU A 61 -5.80 -5.13 -3.51
CA LEU A 61 -4.85 -4.95 -2.42
C LEU A 61 -3.50 -5.54 -2.82
N VAL A 62 -2.47 -4.71 -2.88
CA VAL A 62 -1.09 -5.13 -3.12
C VAL A 62 -0.31 -5.07 -1.82
N PHE A 63 0.37 -6.15 -1.47
CA PHE A 63 1.23 -6.22 -0.28
C PHE A 63 2.66 -6.57 -0.69
N GLU A 64 3.61 -5.69 -0.35
CA GLU A 64 5.02 -5.91 -0.63
C GLU A 64 5.74 -6.55 0.57
N GLY A 65 6.53 -7.58 0.26
CA GLY A 65 7.38 -8.29 1.22
C GLY A 65 6.65 -9.36 2.02
N THR A 66 7.24 -9.74 3.14
CA THR A 66 6.76 -10.86 3.97
C THR A 66 5.92 -10.38 5.15
N VAL A 67 4.93 -11.17 5.54
CA VAL A 67 4.22 -10.98 6.83
C VAL A 67 5.17 -11.39 7.97
N VAL A 68 5.62 -10.42 8.74
CA VAL A 68 6.52 -10.65 9.87
C VAL A 68 5.68 -11.11 11.06
N ASN A 69 5.91 -12.33 11.53
CA ASN A 69 5.23 -12.88 12.72
C ASN A 69 6.06 -12.69 14.01
N ALA A 70 7.26 -12.13 13.93
CA ALA A 70 8.12 -11.92 15.10
C ALA A 70 7.71 -10.67 15.89
N PRO A 71 7.96 -10.62 17.21
CA PRO A 71 8.47 -11.71 18.05
C PRO A 71 7.36 -12.68 18.47
N ASN A 72 7.69 -13.95 18.72
CA ASN A 72 6.80 -14.95 19.34
C ASN A 72 5.38 -15.08 18.70
N GLY A 73 5.22 -14.78 17.42
CA GLY A 73 3.93 -14.82 16.73
C GLY A 73 3.11 -13.52 16.80
N THR A 74 3.58 -12.46 17.47
CA THR A 74 2.81 -11.22 17.64
C THR A 74 2.92 -10.26 16.46
N GLY A 75 3.96 -10.37 15.63
CA GLY A 75 4.21 -9.48 14.49
C GLY A 75 4.68 -8.06 14.83
N GLU A 76 4.92 -7.76 16.12
CA GLU A 76 5.30 -6.42 16.62
C GLU A 76 6.63 -5.88 16.07
N TRP A 77 7.43 -6.69 15.36
CA TRP A 77 8.62 -6.19 14.64
C TRP A 77 8.30 -5.46 13.34
N ASN A 78 7.05 -5.51 12.86
CA ASN A 78 6.60 -4.74 11.71
C ASN A 78 5.30 -4.02 12.04
N ARG A 79 5.42 -2.80 12.58
CA ARG A 79 4.26 -2.01 12.98
C ARG A 79 3.84 -1.00 11.92
N PHE A 80 2.54 -0.83 11.74
CA PHE A 80 1.94 0.12 10.83
C PHE A 80 0.61 0.64 11.40
N ALA A 81 0.37 1.94 11.31
CA ALA A 81 -0.88 2.56 11.79
C ALA A 81 -1.24 2.15 13.24
N HIS A 82 -0.24 2.24 14.13
CA HIS A 82 -0.31 1.88 15.56
C HIS A 82 -0.66 0.41 15.86
N ARG A 83 -0.41 -0.50 14.91
CA ARG A 83 -0.55 -1.94 15.10
C ARG A 83 0.77 -2.59 14.80
#